data_AF-A0A2R6MVH2-F1
#
_entry.id   AF-A0A2R6MVH2-F1
#
_cell.length_a   1.000
_cell.length_b   1.000
_cell.length_c   1.000
_cell.angle_alpha   90.00
_cell.angle_beta   90.00
_cell.angle_gamma   90.00
#
_symmetry.space_group_name_H-M   'P 1'
#
loop_
_entity.id
_entity.type
_entity.pdbx_description
1 polymer ?
#
loop_
_entity_poly.entity_id
_entity_poly.type
_entity_poly.pdbx_seq_one_letter_code
_entity_poly.pdbx_strand_id
1 'polypeptide(L)'
;MTFRTDYSDEALEDIETFASEDGRVLVAAEPDDAFDEPGGAGLDSALGVTARPGYVYNLEENDLNYQRIYAEPSGGAGVTQGVERAVFPTASPVEAAGTADGTLAPTEGAELSTTRAATDAPVLVQRDNVVMVGDTDFLVPENTQRADTDVLVGNLADFLVTNDRNPSEQAPNPPEEDEEDDRPERPPRPGGPENGDRPPEPGPEGTPTPTPVE
;
A
#
# COMPACT_ATOMS: atom_id res chain seq x y z
N MET A 1 -23.66 15.32 0.47
CA MET A 1 -22.73 14.53 -0.37
C MET A 1 -21.97 13.65 0.59
N THR A 2 -22.19 12.34 0.54
CA THR A 2 -21.35 11.39 1.27
C THR A 2 -20.28 10.99 0.27
N PHE A 3 -19.05 11.47 0.50
CA PHE A 3 -17.91 10.94 -0.22
C PHE A 3 -17.80 9.48 0.19
N ARG A 4 -17.81 8.58 -0.79
CA ARG A 4 -17.62 7.17 -0.52
C ARG A 4 -16.12 7.03 -0.23
N THR A 5 -15.77 6.91 1.04
CA THR A 5 -14.51 6.26 1.38
C THR A 5 -14.63 4.85 0.83
N ASP A 6 -13.64 4.39 0.05
CA ASP A 6 -13.66 3.02 -0.46
C ASP A 6 -13.65 1.98 0.67
N TYR A 7 -13.30 2.43 1.89
CA TYR A 7 -13.31 1.67 3.12
C TYR A 7 -14.58 1.93 3.95
N SER A 8 -15.19 0.86 4.46
CA SER A 8 -16.19 0.92 5.53
C SER A 8 -15.54 1.27 6.87
N ASP A 9 -16.32 1.75 7.82
CA ASP A 9 -15.82 2.05 9.18
C ASP A 9 -15.18 0.81 9.83
N GLU A 10 -15.78 -0.36 9.63
CA GLU A 10 -15.24 -1.65 10.09
C GLU A 10 -13.90 -2.00 9.42
N ALA A 11 -13.77 -1.80 8.11
CA ALA A 11 -12.50 -2.03 7.42
C ALA A 11 -11.40 -1.08 7.92
N LEU A 12 -11.75 0.16 8.26
CA LEU A 12 -10.81 1.12 8.85
C LEU A 12 -10.39 0.67 10.26
N GLU A 13 -11.32 0.20 11.09
CA GLU A 13 -11.04 -0.32 12.43
C GLU A 13 -10.16 -1.58 12.39
N ASP A 14 -10.40 -2.49 11.44
CA ASP A 14 -9.58 -3.67 11.22
C ASP A 14 -8.15 -3.30 10.79
N ILE A 15 -7.98 -2.32 9.89
CA ILE A 15 -6.67 -1.85 9.43
C ILE A 15 -5.92 -1.14 10.57
N GLU A 16 -6.60 -0.29 11.34
CA GLU A 16 -6.02 0.38 12.51
C GLU A 16 -5.59 -0.64 13.56
N THR A 17 -6.44 -1.62 13.85
CA THR A 17 -6.13 -2.74 14.75
C THR A 17 -4.93 -3.51 14.23
N PHE A 18 -4.91 -3.86 12.94
CA PHE A 18 -3.79 -4.56 12.31
C PHE A 18 -2.47 -3.83 12.55
N ALA A 19 -2.42 -2.52 12.29
CA ALA A 19 -1.23 -1.70 12.49
C ALA A 19 -0.83 -1.61 13.99
N SER A 20 -1.82 -1.49 14.88
CA SER A 20 -1.59 -1.40 16.33
C SER A 20 -1.08 -2.71 16.95
N GLU A 21 -1.48 -3.86 16.39
CA GLU A 21 -1.04 -5.20 16.75
C GLU A 21 0.20 -5.61 15.95
N ASP A 22 1.17 -4.71 15.81
CA ASP A 22 2.45 -4.94 15.13
C ASP A 22 2.37 -5.31 13.64
N GLY A 23 1.21 -5.19 13.00
CA GLY A 23 1.07 -5.29 11.55
C GLY A 23 1.74 -4.10 10.86
N ARG A 24 2.35 -4.33 9.71
CA ARG A 24 3.17 -3.33 9.00
C ARG A 24 2.41 -2.85 7.77
N VAL A 25 2.21 -1.55 7.64
CA VAL A 25 1.40 -0.95 6.57
C VAL A 25 2.24 0.03 5.76
N LEU A 26 2.16 -0.09 4.43
CA LEU A 26 2.67 0.90 3.49
C LEU A 26 1.46 1.55 2.80
N VAL A 27 1.35 2.86 2.93
CA VAL A 27 0.40 3.68 2.18
C VAL A 27 1.20 4.44 1.13
N ALA A 28 0.81 4.35 -0.12
CA ALA A 28 1.42 5.12 -1.19
C ALA A 28 0.34 5.99 -1.84
N ALA A 29 0.69 7.24 -2.10
CA ALA A 29 -0.18 8.21 -2.75
C ALA A 29 0.40 8.59 -4.11
N GLU A 30 -0.49 8.88 -5.05
CA GLU A 30 -0.12 9.36 -6.38
C GLU A 30 -0.50 10.85 -6.49
N PRO A 31 0.38 11.72 -6.99
CA PRO A 31 0.06 13.15 -7.12
C PRO A 31 -1.12 13.42 -8.06
N ASP A 32 -1.32 12.57 -9.06
CA ASP A 32 -2.45 12.67 -9.97
C ASP A 32 -3.77 12.28 -9.27
N ASP A 33 -3.74 11.33 -8.33
CA ASP A 33 -4.93 10.86 -7.60
C ASP A 33 -5.33 11.79 -6.43
N ALA A 34 -4.36 12.53 -5.85
CA ALA A 34 -4.58 13.45 -4.73
C ALA A 34 -5.58 14.59 -5.02
N PHE A 35 -5.96 14.79 -6.29
CA PHE A 35 -6.95 15.78 -6.71
C PHE A 35 -8.32 15.20 -7.03
N ASP A 36 -8.41 13.89 -7.29
CA ASP A 36 -9.61 13.29 -7.87
C ASP A 36 -10.50 12.56 -6.84
N GLU A 37 -9.95 12.05 -5.73
CA GLU A 37 -10.76 11.26 -4.80
C GLU A 37 -10.43 11.51 -3.30
N PRO A 38 -11.38 11.97 -2.47
CA PRO A 38 -11.22 12.00 -1.01
C PRO A 38 -11.29 10.59 -0.36
N GLY A 39 -11.25 9.51 -1.14
CA GLY A 39 -11.46 8.13 -0.69
C GLY A 39 -10.46 7.67 0.37
N GLY A 40 -9.23 8.19 0.33
CA GLY A 40 -8.17 7.89 1.30
C GLY A 40 -8.30 8.61 2.64
N ALA A 41 -9.11 9.68 2.77
CA ALA A 41 -9.09 10.53 3.97
C ALA A 41 -9.46 9.79 5.27
N GLY A 42 -10.34 8.79 5.19
CA GLY A 42 -10.67 7.91 6.32
C GLY A 42 -9.50 7.01 6.72
N LEU A 43 -8.83 6.40 5.74
CA LEU A 43 -7.66 5.54 5.92
C LEU A 43 -6.47 6.33 6.48
N ASP A 44 -6.18 7.48 5.87
CA ASP A 44 -5.19 8.47 6.31
C ASP A 44 -5.41 8.84 7.79
N SER A 45 -6.66 9.15 8.16
CA SER A 45 -7.00 9.50 9.54
C SER A 45 -6.82 8.32 10.50
N ALA A 46 -7.23 7.11 10.11
CA ALA A 46 -7.10 5.90 10.93
C ALA A 46 -5.62 5.52 11.17
N LEU A 47 -4.78 5.72 10.16
CA LEU A 47 -3.34 5.45 10.23
C LEU A 47 -2.52 6.65 10.72
N GLY A 48 -3.14 7.82 10.91
CA GLY A 48 -2.49 9.04 11.35
C GLY A 48 -1.44 9.57 10.38
N VAL A 49 -1.68 9.44 9.08
CA VAL A 49 -0.83 9.93 7.98
C VAL A 49 -1.66 10.71 6.98
N THR A 50 -1.05 11.53 6.12
CA THR A 50 -1.80 12.21 5.05
C THR A 50 -0.90 12.69 3.92
N ALA A 51 -1.42 12.66 2.69
CA ALA A 51 -0.79 13.30 1.53
C ALA A 51 -1.36 14.70 1.31
N ARG A 52 -0.50 15.64 0.90
CA ARG A 52 -0.91 17.00 0.54
C ARG A 52 -1.04 17.14 -0.97
N PRO A 53 -2.00 17.93 -1.46
CA PRO A 53 -2.18 18.13 -2.90
C PRO A 53 -0.97 18.78 -3.59
N GLY A 54 -0.71 18.34 -4.82
CA GLY A 54 0.37 18.83 -5.65
C GLY A 54 1.61 17.95 -5.57
N TYR A 55 2.61 18.29 -6.37
CA TYR A 55 3.87 17.57 -6.43
C TYR A 55 5.04 18.50 -6.11
N VAL A 56 6.10 17.93 -5.56
CA VAL A 56 7.37 18.61 -5.35
C VAL A 56 8.19 18.55 -6.64
N TYR A 57 8.84 19.64 -6.99
CA TYR A 57 9.79 19.70 -8.09
C TYR A 57 11.04 20.48 -7.70
N ASN A 58 12.16 20.21 -8.35
CA ASN A 58 13.41 20.93 -8.13
C ASN A 58 14.06 21.30 -9.47
N LEU A 59 14.22 22.61 -9.73
CA LEU A 59 14.83 23.10 -10.96
C LEU A 59 16.36 23.13 -10.89
N GLU A 60 16.93 23.12 -9.69
CA GLU A 60 18.36 23.25 -9.43
C GLU A 60 19.04 21.88 -9.35
N GLU A 61 18.44 20.94 -8.62
CA GLU A 61 18.96 19.59 -8.42
C GLU A 61 17.88 18.53 -8.67
N ASN A 62 18.00 17.82 -9.80
CA ASN A 62 17.05 16.79 -10.22
C ASN A 62 17.71 15.69 -11.05
N ASP A 63 17.04 14.55 -11.17
CA ASP A 63 17.49 13.45 -12.02
C ASP A 63 16.98 13.62 -13.46
N LEU A 64 17.60 14.55 -14.19
CA LEU A 64 17.35 14.82 -15.63
C LEU A 64 15.92 15.30 -15.98
N ASN A 65 15.06 15.49 -14.99
CA ASN A 65 13.70 16.03 -15.11
C ASN A 65 13.34 16.73 -13.79
N TYR A 66 12.90 17.99 -13.86
CA TYR A 66 12.60 18.80 -12.69
C TYR A 66 11.57 18.19 -11.72
N GLN A 67 10.65 17.36 -12.21
CA GLN A 67 9.69 16.66 -11.34
C GLN A 67 10.32 15.49 -10.59
N ARG A 68 11.38 14.90 -11.18
CA ARG A 68 12.11 13.79 -10.59
C ARG A 68 13.15 14.31 -9.61
N ILE A 69 12.73 14.45 -8.37
CA ILE A 69 13.53 15.01 -7.29
C ILE A 69 14.44 13.95 -6.67
N TYR A 70 15.49 14.44 -6.02
CA TYR A 70 16.18 13.69 -4.98
C TYR A 70 15.58 14.02 -3.62
N ALA A 71 15.46 13.02 -2.77
CA ALA A 71 15.09 13.19 -1.36
C ALA A 71 16.12 12.54 -0.44
N GLU A 72 16.40 13.20 0.67
CA GLU A 72 17.46 12.86 1.62
C GLU A 72 16.88 12.70 3.03
N PRO A 73 17.50 11.90 3.90
CA PRO A 73 17.05 11.76 5.28
C PRO A 73 17.05 13.09 6.02
N SER A 74 15.91 13.44 6.64
CA SER A 74 15.72 14.71 7.36
C SER A 74 15.28 14.55 8.82
N GLY A 75 15.13 13.31 9.28
CA GLY A 75 14.58 12.94 10.58
C GLY A 75 15.21 11.67 11.13
N GLY A 76 14.41 10.83 11.79
CA GLY A 76 14.88 9.51 12.23
C GLY A 76 15.33 8.63 11.06
N ALA A 77 15.99 7.51 11.37
CA ALA A 77 16.57 6.65 10.36
C ALA A 77 15.64 5.53 9.87
N GLY A 78 14.72 5.02 10.70
CA GLY A 78 13.70 4.01 10.34
C GLY A 78 13.95 3.17 9.07
N VAL A 79 13.04 3.27 8.10
CA VAL A 79 13.16 2.70 6.74
C VAL A 79 14.13 3.48 5.83
N THR A 80 14.65 4.62 6.27
CA THR A 80 15.64 5.44 5.53
C THR A 80 17.09 5.07 5.89
N GLN A 81 17.29 4.05 6.72
CA GLN A 81 18.60 3.62 7.22
C GLN A 81 19.51 3.24 6.05
N GLY A 82 20.66 3.92 5.93
CA GLY A 82 21.63 3.65 4.86
C GLY A 82 21.28 4.24 3.50
N VAL A 83 20.18 4.99 3.39
CA VAL A 83 19.84 5.78 2.20
C VAL A 83 20.54 7.13 2.32
N GLU A 84 21.45 7.48 1.41
CA GLU A 84 22.00 8.84 1.35
C GLU A 84 21.07 9.73 0.53
N ARG A 85 20.58 9.23 -0.61
CA ARG A 85 19.46 9.84 -1.34
C ARG A 85 18.63 8.82 -2.12
N ALA A 86 17.33 9.08 -2.21
CA ALA A 86 16.40 8.32 -3.06
C ALA A 86 15.81 9.22 -4.15
N VAL A 87 15.36 8.59 -5.24
CA VAL A 87 14.74 9.28 -6.38
C VAL A 87 13.23 9.07 -6.36
N PHE A 88 12.50 10.18 -6.45
CA PHE A 88 11.05 10.17 -6.58
C PHE A 88 10.63 10.86 -7.89
N PRO A 89 10.15 10.10 -8.89
CA PRO A 89 9.67 10.63 -10.17
C PRO A 89 8.68 11.78 -10.07
N THR A 90 7.68 11.65 -9.21
CA THR A 90 6.64 12.67 -9.03
C THR A 90 6.02 12.47 -7.66
N ALA A 91 6.52 13.17 -6.64
CA ALA A 91 6.05 12.95 -5.27
C ALA A 91 5.19 14.09 -4.73
N SER A 92 4.07 13.70 -4.12
CA SER A 92 3.28 14.53 -3.23
C SER A 92 3.98 14.69 -1.88
N PRO A 93 3.90 15.85 -1.22
CA PRO A 93 4.33 15.95 0.16
C PRO A 93 3.43 15.07 1.05
N VAL A 94 4.01 14.44 2.07
CA VAL A 94 3.30 13.61 3.04
C VAL A 94 3.62 14.04 4.47
N GLU A 95 2.71 13.76 5.38
CA GLU A 95 2.80 14.11 6.79
C GLU A 95 2.33 12.93 7.66
N ALA A 96 2.84 12.86 8.88
CA ALA A 96 2.37 11.94 9.91
C ALA A 96 2.05 12.72 11.18
N ALA A 97 1.00 12.30 11.89
CA ALA A 97 0.68 12.88 13.18
C ALA A 97 1.72 12.45 14.24
N GLY A 98 2.18 13.39 15.07
CA GLY A 98 3.17 13.11 16.10
C GLY A 98 4.62 13.19 15.58
N THR A 99 5.50 12.36 16.13
CA THR A 99 6.94 12.32 15.75
C THR A 99 7.16 11.18 14.78
N ALA A 100 7.86 11.44 13.68
CA ALA A 100 8.22 10.42 12.70
C ALA A 100 9.51 9.68 13.10
N ASP A 101 9.54 8.37 12.90
CA ASP A 101 10.70 7.50 13.09
C ASP A 101 11.67 7.52 11.91
N GLY A 102 11.18 7.96 10.74
CA GLY A 102 11.95 8.10 9.51
C GLY A 102 11.32 9.12 8.58
N THR A 103 12.13 9.97 7.93
CA THR A 103 11.63 10.91 6.92
C THR A 103 12.63 11.07 5.78
N LEU A 104 12.12 11.19 4.54
CA LEU A 104 12.88 11.73 3.40
C LEU A 104 12.26 13.05 2.97
N ALA A 105 13.07 14.10 2.90
CA ALA A 105 12.67 15.42 2.42
C ALA A 105 13.40 15.76 1.11
N PRO A 106 12.79 16.54 0.21
CA PRO A 106 13.44 16.95 -1.02
C PRO A 106 14.71 17.76 -0.72
N THR A 107 15.68 17.71 -1.64
CA THR A 107 16.89 18.54 -1.52
C THR A 107 16.60 20.04 -1.62
N GLU A 108 17.56 20.85 -1.19
CA GLU A 108 17.48 22.31 -1.25
C GLU A 108 17.14 22.80 -2.67
N GLY A 109 16.33 23.86 -2.76
CA GLY A 109 15.85 24.40 -4.04
C GLY A 109 14.53 23.79 -4.53
N ALA A 110 13.97 22.81 -3.81
CA ALA A 110 12.68 22.23 -4.15
C ALA A 110 11.50 23.19 -3.88
N GLU A 111 10.49 23.11 -4.74
CA GLU A 111 9.27 23.93 -4.72
C GLU A 111 8.02 23.05 -4.84
N LEU A 112 6.90 23.50 -4.27
CA LEU A 112 5.61 22.83 -4.36
C LEU A 112 4.79 23.35 -5.55
N SER A 113 4.30 22.48 -6.44
CA SER A 113 3.61 22.86 -7.70
C SER A 113 2.38 23.74 -7.52
N THR A 114 1.63 23.57 -6.43
CA THR A 114 0.40 24.32 -6.15
C THR A 114 0.66 25.76 -5.71
N THR A 115 1.83 26.03 -5.11
CA THR A 115 2.16 27.36 -4.55
C THR A 115 3.36 28.03 -5.23
N ARG A 116 4.22 27.24 -5.89
CA ARG A 116 5.54 27.63 -6.40
C ARG A 116 6.42 28.28 -5.33
N ALA A 117 6.23 27.87 -4.08
CA ALA A 117 7.04 28.28 -2.95
C ALA A 117 8.03 27.17 -2.62
N ALA A 118 9.21 27.57 -2.10
CA ALA A 118 10.19 26.64 -1.58
C ALA A 118 9.57 25.71 -0.53
N THR A 119 9.95 24.43 -0.56
CA THR A 119 9.43 23.42 0.35
C THR A 119 10.50 22.40 0.73
N ASP A 120 10.50 22.07 2.02
CA ASP A 120 11.29 21.02 2.67
C ASP A 120 10.38 19.91 3.20
N ALA A 121 9.12 19.90 2.77
CA ALA A 121 8.14 18.96 3.30
C ALA A 121 8.46 17.53 2.86
N PRO A 122 8.38 16.55 3.77
CA PRO A 122 8.72 15.17 3.45
C PRO A 122 7.90 14.60 2.30
N VAL A 123 8.51 13.69 1.54
CA VAL A 123 7.85 12.86 0.51
C VAL A 123 7.76 11.39 0.94
N LEU A 124 8.40 11.05 2.07
CA LEU A 124 8.23 9.80 2.79
C LEU A 124 8.25 10.10 4.29
N VAL A 125 7.32 9.50 5.02
CA VAL A 125 7.30 9.49 6.49
C VAL A 125 7.06 8.06 6.98
N GLN A 126 7.81 7.66 8.01
CA GLN A 126 7.52 6.48 8.82
C GLN A 126 7.08 6.94 10.19
N ARG A 127 6.01 6.33 10.69
CA ARG A 127 5.56 6.45 12.06
C ARG A 127 5.10 5.09 12.55
N ASP A 128 5.69 4.62 13.65
CA ASP A 128 5.39 3.35 14.26
C ASP A 128 5.45 2.23 13.17
N ASN A 129 4.31 1.60 12.94
CA ASN A 129 4.14 0.49 12.02
C ASN A 129 3.52 0.90 10.67
N VAL A 130 3.53 2.20 10.37
CA VAL A 130 3.00 2.78 9.13
C VAL A 130 4.09 3.56 8.40
N VAL A 131 4.23 3.32 7.11
CA VAL A 131 5.00 4.17 6.20
C VAL A 131 4.04 4.80 5.20
N MET A 132 4.15 6.10 4.99
CA MET A 132 3.49 6.80 3.90
C MET A 132 4.53 7.34 2.91
N VAL A 133 4.28 7.14 1.62
CA VAL A 133 5.12 7.63 0.52
C VAL A 133 4.25 8.38 -0.48
N GLY A 134 4.71 9.54 -0.95
CA GLY A 134 3.94 10.40 -1.85
C GLY A 134 4.04 10.05 -3.33
N ASP A 135 4.60 8.88 -3.67
CA ASP A 135 4.80 8.39 -5.03
C ASP A 135 5.01 6.87 -5.02
N THR A 136 4.36 6.10 -5.91
CA THR A 136 4.68 4.69 -6.15
C THR A 136 5.71 4.47 -7.26
N ASP A 137 5.95 5.43 -8.13
CA ASP A 137 6.79 5.23 -9.32
C ASP A 137 8.26 4.96 -8.99
N PHE A 138 8.71 5.25 -7.76
CA PHE A 138 10.05 4.86 -7.29
C PHE A 138 10.26 3.33 -7.28
N LEU A 139 9.17 2.55 -7.20
CA LEU A 139 9.18 1.08 -7.26
C LEU A 139 9.34 0.54 -8.70
N VAL A 140 9.16 1.38 -9.71
CA VAL A 140 9.39 0.97 -11.10
C VAL A 140 10.88 0.67 -11.27
N PRO A 141 11.27 -0.46 -11.92
CA PRO A 141 12.67 -0.90 -11.98
C PRO A 141 13.64 0.18 -12.48
N GLU A 142 13.20 1.04 -13.39
CA GLU A 142 13.98 2.15 -13.95
C GLU A 142 14.35 3.23 -12.92
N ASN A 143 13.54 3.38 -11.86
CA ASN A 143 13.73 4.35 -10.79
C ASN A 143 14.41 3.69 -9.58
N THR A 144 14.08 2.44 -9.26
CA THR A 144 14.72 1.69 -8.16
C THR A 144 16.23 1.56 -8.36
N GLN A 145 16.72 1.48 -9.60
CA GLN A 145 18.16 1.40 -9.90
C GLN A 145 18.90 2.76 -9.85
N ARG A 146 18.25 3.83 -9.37
CA ARG A 146 18.81 5.19 -9.31
C ARG A 146 19.14 5.58 -7.88
N ALA A 147 20.32 6.19 -7.71
CA ALA A 147 20.85 6.56 -6.39
C ALA A 147 20.76 5.36 -5.42
N ASP A 148 20.27 5.57 -4.20
CA ASP A 148 20.08 4.51 -3.20
C ASP A 148 18.59 4.10 -3.08
N THR A 149 17.82 4.25 -4.17
CA THR A 149 16.40 3.89 -4.17
C THR A 149 16.21 2.38 -3.99
N ASP A 150 17.16 1.56 -4.42
CA ASP A 150 17.18 0.11 -4.17
C ASP A 150 17.36 -0.21 -2.68
N VAL A 151 18.20 0.56 -1.97
CA VAL A 151 18.36 0.44 -0.51
C VAL A 151 17.06 0.79 0.20
N LEU A 152 16.39 1.89 -0.20
CA LEU A 152 15.09 2.25 0.35
C LEU A 152 14.05 1.15 0.14
N VAL A 153 13.94 0.61 -1.09
CA VAL A 153 13.00 -0.48 -1.41
C VAL A 153 13.30 -1.73 -0.59
N GLY A 154 14.59 -2.06 -0.39
CA GLY A 154 15.01 -3.16 0.49
C GLY A 154 14.53 -2.95 1.92
N ASN A 155 14.76 -1.76 2.49
CA ASN A 155 14.30 -1.42 3.84
C ASN A 155 12.78 -1.48 3.98
N LEU A 156 12.01 -1.04 2.97
CA LEU A 156 10.56 -1.14 2.97
C LEU A 156 10.09 -2.59 2.93
N ALA A 157 10.72 -3.43 2.12
CA ALA A 157 10.42 -4.85 2.08
C ALA A 157 10.71 -5.52 3.43
N ASP A 158 11.88 -5.25 4.02
CA ASP A 158 12.26 -5.76 5.34
C ASP A 158 11.29 -5.29 6.43
N PHE A 159 10.88 -4.02 6.40
CA PHE A 159 9.88 -3.46 7.30
C PHE A 159 8.53 -4.19 7.19
N LEU A 160 8.05 -4.44 5.97
CA LEU A 160 6.76 -5.10 5.74
C LEU A 160 6.74 -6.56 6.20
N VAL A 161 7.87 -7.27 6.11
CA VAL A 161 7.95 -8.70 6.47
C VAL A 161 8.38 -8.94 7.93
N THR A 162 8.93 -7.93 8.61
CA THR A 162 9.44 -8.06 9.98
C THR A 162 8.45 -7.53 11.00
N ASN A 163 7.71 -8.46 11.62
CA ASN A 163 6.79 -8.20 12.72
C ASN A 163 6.80 -9.36 13.74
N ASP A 164 6.35 -9.04 14.95
CA ASP A 164 6.17 -9.94 16.09
C ASP A 164 4.74 -10.52 16.15
N ARG A 165 3.94 -10.39 15.07
CA ARG A 165 2.58 -10.95 15.06
C ARG A 165 2.62 -12.46 15.16
N ASN A 166 1.73 -12.98 16.00
CA ASN A 166 1.51 -14.41 16.07
C ASN A 166 0.18 -14.75 15.38
N PRO A 167 0.18 -15.29 14.15
CA PRO A 167 -1.05 -15.57 13.40
C PRO A 167 -1.94 -16.62 14.06
N SER A 168 -1.41 -17.40 15.02
CA SER A 168 -2.21 -18.35 15.81
C SER A 168 -2.95 -17.71 16.98
N GLU A 169 -2.54 -16.52 17.42
CA GLU A 169 -3.15 -15.75 18.51
C GLU A 169 -3.91 -14.52 17.99
N GLN A 170 -3.54 -14.04 16.80
CA GLN A 170 -4.08 -12.86 16.10
C GLN A 170 -4.51 -13.26 14.68
N ALA A 171 -5.31 -14.32 14.59
CA ALA A 171 -5.87 -14.75 13.32
C ALA A 171 -6.73 -13.63 12.72
N PRO A 172 -6.73 -13.43 11.39
CA PRO A 172 -7.66 -12.49 10.76
C PRO A 172 -9.08 -12.81 11.22
N ASN A 173 -9.88 -11.77 11.48
CA ASN A 173 -11.31 -11.96 11.62
C ASN A 173 -11.80 -12.68 10.35
N PRO A 174 -12.53 -13.81 10.47
CA PRO A 174 -13.15 -14.40 9.29
C PRO A 174 -14.01 -13.32 8.63
N PRO A 175 -13.99 -13.20 7.29
CA PRO A 175 -14.87 -12.25 6.61
C PRO A 175 -16.29 -12.53 7.10
N GLU A 176 -16.99 -11.49 7.55
CA GLU A 176 -18.39 -11.64 7.95
C GLU A 176 -19.13 -12.27 6.77
N GLU A 177 -19.78 -13.41 7.00
CA GLU A 177 -20.73 -13.93 6.04
C GLU A 177 -21.82 -12.86 5.95
N ASP A 178 -21.88 -12.12 4.84
CA ASP A 178 -22.99 -11.21 4.54
C ASP A 178 -24.28 -11.92 4.97
N GLU A 179 -24.94 -11.42 6.02
CA GLU A 179 -26.23 -11.97 6.41
C GLU A 179 -27.09 -11.93 5.15
N GLU A 180 -27.50 -13.11 4.66
CA GLU A 180 -28.37 -13.22 3.49
C GLU A 180 -29.75 -12.65 3.85
N ASP A 181 -29.84 -11.33 3.92
CA ASP A 181 -31.07 -10.60 4.19
C ASP A 181 -31.92 -10.63 2.90
N ASP A 182 -33.02 -11.37 2.99
CA ASP A 182 -34.16 -11.41 2.08
C ASP A 182 -33.85 -11.52 0.58
N ARG A 183 -33.32 -12.69 0.16
CA ARG A 183 -33.58 -13.16 -1.21
C ARG A 183 -35.04 -13.63 -1.30
N PRO A 184 -35.92 -13.00 -2.11
CA PRO A 184 -37.30 -13.46 -2.25
C PRO A 184 -37.32 -14.91 -2.73
N GLU A 185 -38.08 -15.76 -2.05
CA GLU A 185 -38.22 -17.18 -2.35
C GLU A 185 -38.47 -17.37 -3.85
N ARG A 186 -37.57 -18.10 -4.54
CA ARG A 186 -37.80 -18.50 -5.92
C ARG A 186 -39.09 -19.33 -5.96
N PRO A 187 -40.07 -18.99 -6.81
CA PRO A 187 -41.28 -19.78 -6.92
C PRO A 187 -40.95 -21.21 -7.33
N PRO A 188 -41.71 -22.21 -6.84
CA PRO A 188 -41.42 -23.62 -7.10
C PRO A 188 -41.44 -23.89 -8.60
N ARG A 189 -40.37 -24.55 -9.09
CA ARG A 189 -40.31 -25.04 -10.48
C ARG A 189 -41.46 -26.04 -10.71
N PRO A 190 -42.26 -25.88 -11.77
CA PRO A 190 -43.22 -26.91 -12.17
C PRO A 190 -42.49 -28.22 -12.48
N GLY A 191 -43.01 -29.33 -11.96
CA GLY A 191 -42.40 -30.65 -12.01
C GLY A 191 -42.07 -31.13 -13.42
N GLY A 192 -40.83 -31.59 -13.60
CA GLY A 192 -40.37 -32.38 -14.75
C GLY A 192 -40.25 -33.86 -14.35
N PRO A 193 -40.45 -34.80 -15.29
CA PRO A 193 -40.73 -36.19 -14.98
C PRO A 193 -39.55 -36.95 -14.38
N GLU A 194 -39.88 -37.93 -13.54
CA GLU A 194 -39.01 -38.91 -12.91
C GLU A 194 -38.31 -39.85 -13.91
N ASN A 195 -37.06 -40.19 -13.57
CA ASN A 195 -36.32 -41.41 -13.87
C ASN A 195 -35.97 -41.76 -15.33
N GLY A 196 -34.67 -41.87 -15.61
CA GLY A 196 -34.12 -42.58 -16.78
C GLY A 196 -32.63 -42.30 -17.05
N ASP A 197 -31.76 -43.18 -16.54
CA ASP A 197 -30.39 -43.49 -16.98
C ASP A 197 -29.29 -42.40 -16.98
N ARG A 198 -28.46 -42.41 -15.93
CA ARG A 198 -27.07 -41.89 -16.00
C ARG A 198 -26.10 -43.06 -16.30
N PRO A 199 -25.14 -42.89 -17.24
CA PRO A 199 -24.05 -43.85 -17.42
C PRO A 199 -23.08 -43.85 -16.22
N PRO A 200 -22.35 -44.96 -15.95
CA PRO A 200 -21.42 -45.04 -14.83
C PRO A 200 -20.15 -44.21 -15.04
N GLU A 201 -19.63 -43.66 -13.94
CA GLU A 201 -18.35 -42.93 -13.88
C GLU A 201 -17.13 -43.84 -14.16
N PRO A 202 -16.08 -43.33 -14.84
CA PRO A 202 -14.81 -44.04 -14.96
C PRO A 202 -14.03 -43.99 -13.62
N GLY A 203 -13.44 -45.12 -13.24
CA GLY A 203 -12.63 -45.26 -12.02
C GLY A 203 -11.23 -44.63 -12.12
N PRO A 204 -10.51 -44.52 -10.98
CA PRO A 204 -9.27 -43.74 -10.88
C PRO A 204 -8.09 -44.40 -11.64
N GLU A 205 -7.40 -43.61 -12.46
CA GLU A 205 -6.17 -44.01 -13.14
C GLU A 205 -5.01 -44.15 -12.14
N GLY A 206 -4.37 -45.32 -12.14
CA GLY A 206 -3.20 -45.62 -11.32
C GLY A 206 -1.95 -44.89 -11.82
N THR A 207 -1.18 -44.34 -10.88
CA THR A 207 0.11 -43.68 -11.11
C THR A 207 1.16 -44.68 -11.61
N PRO A 208 1.94 -44.39 -12.67
CA PRO A 208 3.04 -45.25 -13.10
C PRO A 208 4.26 -45.12 -12.18
N THR A 209 4.82 -46.26 -11.77
CA THR A 209 6.07 -46.40 -11.00
C THR A 209 7.29 -45.95 -11.82
N PRO A 210 8.28 -45.22 -11.25
CA PRO A 210 9.50 -44.85 -11.97
C PRO A 210 10.47 -46.04 -12.13
N THR A 211 11.04 -46.16 -13.34
CA THR A 211 12.12 -47.12 -13.67
C THR A 211 13.49 -46.58 -13.20
N PRO A 212 14.35 -47.40 -12.57
CA PRO A 212 15.72 -47.00 -12.24
C PRO A 212 16.60 -46.96 -13.50
N VAL A 213 17.51 -45.99 -13.57
CA VAL A 213 18.53 -45.88 -14.64
C VAL A 213 19.87 -46.35 -14.07
N GLU A 214 20.50 -47.33 -14.74
CA GLU A 214 21.90 -47.76 -14.49
C GLU A 214 22.92 -46.75 -15.05
#